data_AF-A0A953Z209-F1
#
_entry.id   AF-A0A953Z209-F1
#
_cell.length_a   1.000
_cell.length_b   1.000
_cell.length_c   1.000
_cell.angle_alpha   90.00
_cell.angle_beta   90.00
_cell.angle_gamma   90.00
#
_symmetry.space_group_name_H-M   'P 1'
#
loop_
_entity.id
_entity.type
_entity.pdbx_description
1 polymer ?
#
loop_
_entity_poly.entity_id
_entity_poly.type
_entity_poly.pdbx_seq_one_letter_code
_entity_poly.pdbx_strand_id
1 'polypeptide(L)' 'ILRLLRRIRETFSGRLLGKFKLEPHQLAVTYVVPNGTGAQVERIPLDEKGRFLKEWPGGFFDERGEELF' A
#
# COMPACT_ATOMS: atom_id res chain seq x y z
N ILE A 1 -2.38 -3.41 5.06
CA ILE A 1 -1.43 -2.41 4.48
C ILE A 1 -1.58 -0.99 5.05
N LEU A 2 -2.80 -0.47 5.25
CA LEU A 2 -3.04 0.94 5.63
C LEU A 2 -2.30 1.46 6.88
N ARG A 3 -2.12 0.63 7.92
CA ARG A 3 -1.35 1.01 9.11
C ARG A 3 0.14 1.26 8.79
N LEU A 4 0.71 0.53 7.84
CA LEU A 4 2.10 0.73 7.39
C LEU A 4 2.23 2.02 6.59
N LEU A 5 1.27 2.32 5.70
CA LEU A 5 1.23 3.59 4.96
C LEU A 5 1.05 4.79 5.90
N ARG A 6 0.21 4.64 6.94
CA ARG A 6 0.11 5.64 8.02
C ARG A 6 1.45 5.85 8.71
N ARG A 7 2.17 4.77 9.04
CA ARG A 7 3.50 4.86 9.68
C ARG A 7 4.54 5.54 8.81
N ILE A 8 4.53 5.29 7.49
CA ILE A 8 5.37 6.01 6.53
C ILE A 8 5.04 7.50 6.54
N ARG A 9 3.75 7.87 6.52
CA ARG A 9 3.32 9.29 6.63
C ARG A 9 3.77 9.96 7.93
N GLU A 10 3.68 9.25 9.05
CA GLU A 10 4.12 9.75 10.35
C GLU A 10 5.65 9.88 10.44
N THR A 11 6.38 8.98 9.76
CA THR A 11 7.84 9.05 9.61
C THR A 11 8.25 10.25 8.74
N PHE A 12 7.61 10.40 7.57
CA PHE A 12 7.83 11.54 6.66
C PHE A 12 7.52 12.88 7.33
N SER A 13 6.47 12.94 8.17
CA SER A 13 6.10 14.15 8.91
C SER A 13 6.97 14.42 10.14
N GLY A 14 8.01 13.62 10.41
CA GLY A 14 8.85 13.74 11.60
C GLY A 14 8.15 13.41 12.94
N ARG A 15 6.95 12.82 12.92
CA ARG A 15 6.18 12.49 14.13
C ARG A 15 6.65 11.21 14.81
N LEU A 16 7.36 10.34 14.10
CA LEU A 16 7.96 9.13 14.63
C LEU A 16 9.48 9.27 14.71
N LEU A 17 10.04 8.83 15.84
CA LEU A 17 11.48 8.83 16.11
C LEU A 17 11.97 7.42 16.44
N GLY A 18 13.23 7.16 16.11
CA GLY A 18 13.92 5.91 16.43
C GLY A 18 13.31 4.67 15.76
N LYS A 19 13.23 3.58 16.52
CA LYS A 19 12.86 2.23 16.04
C LYS A 19 11.46 2.09 15.46
N PHE A 20 10.61 3.11 15.59
CA PHE A 20 9.22 3.07 15.11
C PHE A 20 9.04 3.65 13.71
N LYS A 21 10.10 4.22 13.13
CA LYS A 21 10.09 4.73 11.75
C LYS A 21 9.91 3.59 10.75
N LEU A 22 9.24 3.90 9.64
CA LEU A 22 9.14 3.03 8.47
C LEU A 22 9.33 3.88 7.23
N GLU A 23 10.35 3.57 6.44
CA GLU A 23 10.64 4.24 5.18
C GLU A 23 9.99 3.49 4.00
N PRO A 24 9.61 4.18 2.91
CA PRO A 24 8.96 3.56 1.75
C PRO A 24 9.75 2.38 1.17
N HIS A 25 11.09 2.47 1.12
CA HIS A 25 11.95 1.41 0.58
C HIS A 25 11.98 0.13 1.44
N GLN A 26 11.48 0.19 2.68
CA GLN A 26 11.35 -0.97 3.58
C GLN A 26 10.02 -1.72 3.37
N LEU A 27 9.14 -1.21 2.52
CA LEU A 27 7.82 -1.79 2.24
C LEU A 27 7.66 -2.10 0.75
N ALA A 28 7.56 -3.39 0.42
CA ALA A 28 7.16 -3.83 -0.91
C ALA A 28 5.67 -4.19 -0.90
N VAL A 29 4.92 -3.65 -1.87
CA VAL A 29 3.52 -4.03 -2.11
C VAL A 29 3.47 -4.72 -3.48
N THR A 30 2.93 -5.92 -3.49
CA THR A 30 2.82 -6.75 -4.68
C THR A 30 1.40 -7.29 -4.75
N TYR A 31 0.73 -7.07 -5.87
CA TYR A 31 -0.59 -7.60 -6.17
C TYR A 31 -0.43 -8.87 -6.99
N VAL A 32 -1.10 -9.95 -6.59
CA VAL A 32 -1.00 -11.26 -7.24
C VAL A 32 -2.39 -11.66 -7.67
N VAL A 33 -2.55 -11.89 -8.98
CA VAL A 33 -3.80 -12.34 -9.58
C VAL A 33 -3.60 -13.75 -10.14
N PRO A 34 -4.34 -14.76 -9.68
CA PRO A 34 -4.33 -16.06 -10.33
C PRO A 34 -4.78 -15.92 -11.79
N ASN A 35 -4.07 -16.57 -12.70
CA ASN A 35 -4.55 -16.80 -14.06
C ASN A 35 -4.67 -18.32 -14.28
N GLY A 36 -5.46 -18.76 -15.26
CA GLY A 36 -5.79 -20.18 -15.46
C GLY A 36 -4.58 -21.13 -15.64
N THR A 37 -3.36 -20.59 -15.76
CA THR A 37 -2.10 -21.33 -15.92
C THR A 37 -1.04 -20.98 -14.87
N GLY A 38 -1.35 -20.14 -13.88
CA GLY A 38 -0.38 -19.61 -12.92
C GLY A 38 -0.85 -18.35 -12.18
N ALA A 39 0.03 -17.35 -12.07
CA ALA A 39 -0.31 -16.06 -11.47
C ALA A 39 0.42 -14.90 -12.15
N GLN A 40 -0.28 -13.79 -12.32
CA GLN A 40 0.30 -12.51 -12.69
C GLN A 40 0.65 -11.73 -11.42
N VAL A 41 1.88 -11.22 -11.37
CA VAL A 41 2.42 -10.51 -10.21
C VAL A 41 2.75 -9.08 -10.62
N GLU A 42 2.17 -8.10 -9.93
CA GLU A 42 2.34 -6.69 -10.25
C GLU A 42 2.78 -5.88 -9.02
N ARG A 43 3.94 -5.22 -9.11
CA ARG A 43 4.45 -4.39 -8.00
C ARG A 43 3.69 -3.06 -7.94
N ILE A 44 3.24 -2.66 -6.75
CA ILE A 44 2.62 -1.36 -6.47
C ILE A 44 3.66 -0.44 -5.83
N PRO A 45 4.26 0.50 -6.58
CA PRO A 45 5.25 1.41 -6.04
C PRO A 45 4.60 2.42 -5.08
N LEU A 46 5.41 2.88 -4.12
CA LEU A 46 5.04 3.91 -3.14
C LEU A 46 5.90 5.15 -3.35
N ASP A 47 5.33 6.32 -3.10
CA ASP A 47 6.10 7.57 -3.00
C ASP A 47 6.67 7.78 -1.59
N GLU A 48 7.43 8.86 -1.41
CA GLU A 48 8.04 9.24 -0.13
C GLU A 48 7.03 9.46 1.00
N LYS A 49 5.78 9.78 0.66
CA LYS A 49 4.69 10.01 1.59
C LYS A 49 3.86 8.75 1.84
N GLY A 50 4.27 7.58 1.31
CA GLY A 50 3.53 6.33 1.46
C GLY A 50 2.19 6.32 0.70
N ARG A 51 2.08 7.06 -0.40
CA ARG A 51 0.96 6.98 -1.34
C ARG A 51 1.31 5.98 -2.46
N PHE A 52 0.30 5.29 -2.98
CA PHE A 52 0.49 4.45 -4.15
C PHE A 52 0.76 5.33 -5.38
N LEU A 53 1.79 4.96 -6.15
CA LEU A 53 2.17 5.62 -7.40
C LEU A 53 1.41 5.07 -8.61
N LYS A 54 0.60 4.03 -8.41
CA LYS A 54 -0.30 3.48 -9.40
C LYS A 54 -1.64 3.18 -8.76
N GLU A 55 -2.67 3.10 -9.59
CA GLU A 55 -3.98 2.63 -9.16
C GLU A 55 -3.92 1.17 -8.71
N TRP A 56 -4.80 0.82 -7.79
CA TRP A 56 -4.90 -0.56 -7.34
C TRP A 56 -5.60 -1.40 -8.43
N PRO A 57 -5.00 -2.51 -8.90
CA PRO A 57 -5.62 -3.31 -9.94
C PRO A 57 -6.95 -3.89 -9.45
N GLY A 58 -8.04 -3.68 -10.20
CA GLY A 58 -9.38 -4.11 -9.83
C GLY A 58 -10.04 -3.30 -8.70
N GLY A 59 -9.53 -2.09 -8.40
CA GLY A 59 -10.06 -1.27 -7.30
C GLY A 59 -9.53 -1.71 -5.93
N PHE A 60 -9.26 -0.75 -5.05
CA PHE A 60 -8.67 -1.03 -3.74
C PHE A 60 -9.67 -1.64 -2.73
N PHE A 61 -10.97 -1.45 -2.99
CA PHE A 61 -12.09 -1.82 -2.14
C PHE A 61 -13.32 -2.15 -2.98
N ASP A 62 -13.23 -3.11 -3.89
CA ASP A 62 -14.33 -3.43 -4.82
C ASP A 62 -15.62 -3.95 -4.14
N GLU A 63 -15.73 -3.92 -2.80
CA GLU A 63 -16.89 -4.40 -2.02
C GLU A 63 -17.20 -3.59 -0.73
N ARG A 64 -16.97 -2.26 -0.68
CA ARG A 64 -17.42 -1.45 0.49
C ARG A 64 -18.18 -0.16 0.16
N GLY A 65 -18.67 -0.02 -1.07
CA GLY A 65 -19.52 1.10 -1.47
C GLY A 65 -20.98 0.98 -1.01
N GLU A 66 -21.46 -0.24 -0.74
CA GLU A 66 -22.88 -0.51 -0.42
C GLU A 66 -23.18 -0.60 1.09
N GLU A 67 -22.19 -0.61 1.98
CA GLU A 67 -22.40 -0.67 3.45
C GLU A 67 -21.80 0.53 4.20
N LEU A 68 -21.92 1.74 3.63
CA LEU A 68 -21.56 2.99 4.34
C LEU A 68 -22.70 4.04 4.35
N PHE A 69 -23.95 3.63 4.06
CA PHE A 69 -25.16 4.42 4.34
C PHE A 69 -26.21 3.58 5.04
#